data_AF-A0A2V2N2U2-F1
#
_entry.id   AF-A0A2V2N2U2-F1
#
_cell.length_a   1.000
_cell.length_b   1.000
_cell.length_c   1.000
_cell.angle_alpha   90.00
_cell.angle_beta   90.00
_cell.angle_gamma   90.00
#
_symmetry.space_group_name_H-M   'P 1'
#
loop_
_entity.id
_entity.type
_entity.pdbx_description
1 polymer ?
#
loop_
_entity_poly.entity_id
_entity_poly.type
_entity_poly.pdbx_seq_one_letter_code
_entity_poly.pdbx_strand_id
1 'polypeptide(L)'
;MVKSWQRFTQKNFEFLKINTTVDPHTLSRYSIQVSGMVQRVGYPHIVQNIARKYNITGCIENLEGYDVHIIAEGSLSDLDEFIKAIRIVEYPIHVEEISIVKEEYSGEFSYFKVIRGSPEEELAERFDTAIAIFSRMEKKQDIALEKHDKSITLQEETLALQCQVRTESFVNYIV
;
A
#
# COMPACT_ATOMS: atom_id res chain seq x y z
N MET A 1 18.68 -65.92 -18.85
CA MET A 1 19.39 -64.66 -19.20
C MET A 1 18.35 -63.61 -19.64
N VAL A 2 17.62 -62.98 -18.71
CA VAL A 2 16.89 -61.71 -18.93
C VAL A 2 16.59 -61.06 -17.56
N LYS A 3 16.73 -59.74 -17.51
CA LYS A 3 16.16 -58.75 -16.57
C LYS A 3 16.87 -58.52 -15.22
N SER A 4 18.00 -57.81 -15.29
CA SER A 4 18.35 -56.82 -14.26
C SER A 4 17.80 -55.47 -14.72
N TRP A 5 16.72 -55.03 -14.09
CA TRP A 5 16.25 -53.64 -14.12
C TRP A 5 15.94 -53.28 -12.68
N GLN A 6 16.86 -52.59 -12.02
CA GLN A 6 16.59 -51.50 -11.07
C GLN A 6 17.91 -50.98 -10.50
N ARG A 7 18.33 -49.81 -10.99
CA ARG A 7 18.85 -48.67 -10.23
C ARG A 7 19.39 -47.64 -11.22
N PHE A 8 18.45 -46.96 -11.89
CA PHE A 8 18.75 -45.65 -12.48
C PHE A 8 18.87 -44.67 -11.31
N THR A 9 20.09 -44.52 -10.80
CA THR A 9 20.46 -43.60 -9.74
C THR A 9 20.55 -42.18 -10.29
N GLN A 10 19.79 -41.26 -9.68
CA GLN A 10 20.00 -39.82 -9.35
C GLN A 10 20.90 -38.88 -10.20
N LYS A 11 21.67 -39.34 -11.20
CA LYS A 11 22.70 -38.57 -11.90
C LYS A 11 22.23 -37.83 -13.16
N ASN A 12 20.97 -37.98 -13.55
CA ASN A 12 20.41 -37.26 -14.71
C ASN A 12 19.63 -35.98 -14.35
N PHE A 13 19.69 -35.54 -13.09
CA PHE A 13 19.08 -34.29 -12.63
C PHE A 13 20.10 -33.18 -12.31
N GLU A 14 21.35 -33.32 -12.74
CA GLU A 14 22.38 -32.27 -12.62
C GLU A 14 22.52 -31.38 -13.87
N PHE A 15 21.78 -31.65 -14.95
CA PHE A 15 22.06 -31.01 -16.25
C PHE A 15 21.11 -29.90 -16.72
N LEU A 16 20.23 -29.37 -15.86
CA LEU A 16 19.42 -28.19 -16.25
C LEU A 16 19.02 -27.28 -15.08
N LYS A 17 19.96 -27.00 -14.16
CA LYS A 17 19.89 -25.79 -13.33
C LYS A 17 20.92 -24.81 -13.84
N ILE A 18 20.54 -24.07 -14.88
CA ILE A 18 21.15 -22.79 -15.20
C ILE A 18 20.66 -21.83 -14.09
N ASN A 19 21.20 -22.00 -12.89
CA ASN A 19 21.00 -21.13 -11.75
C ASN A 19 21.88 -19.89 -11.98
N THR A 20 21.36 -18.89 -12.67
CA THR A 20 21.83 -17.51 -12.46
C THR A 20 21.34 -17.06 -11.09
N THR A 21 22.07 -17.43 -10.04
CA THR A 21 21.92 -16.81 -8.72
C THR A 21 22.45 -15.39 -8.84
N VAL A 22 21.57 -14.45 -9.19
CA VAL A 22 21.91 -13.03 -9.14
C VAL A 22 22.13 -12.70 -7.67
N ASP A 23 23.32 -12.23 -7.30
CA ASP A 23 23.67 -11.92 -5.92
C ASP A 23 22.73 -10.82 -5.39
N PRO A 24 22.06 -11.01 -4.24
CA PRO A 24 21.13 -10.01 -3.69
C PRO A 24 21.77 -8.63 -3.46
N HIS A 25 23.09 -8.57 -3.25
CA HIS A 25 23.83 -7.32 -3.09
C HIS A 25 24.27 -6.67 -4.41
N THR A 26 23.92 -7.26 -5.55
CA THR A 26 24.17 -6.67 -6.86
C THR A 26 23.45 -5.34 -6.96
N LEU A 27 24.18 -4.29 -7.34
CA LEU A 27 23.62 -2.97 -7.58
C LEU A 27 22.89 -2.95 -8.92
N SER A 28 21.72 -2.32 -8.95
CA SER A 28 20.92 -2.15 -10.15
C SER A 28 20.22 -0.79 -10.12
N ARG A 29 19.75 -0.38 -11.29
CA ARG A 29 18.83 0.75 -11.46
C ARG A 29 17.50 0.24 -11.99
N TYR A 30 16.40 0.71 -11.44
CA TYR A 30 15.05 0.45 -11.94
C TYR A 30 14.39 1.76 -12.37
N SER A 31 13.85 1.73 -13.59
CA SER A 31 12.98 2.75 -14.15
C SER A 31 11.55 2.27 -13.98
N ILE A 32 10.79 2.97 -13.14
CA ILE A 32 9.48 2.52 -12.64
C ILE A 32 8.42 3.54 -13.04
N GLN A 33 7.35 3.06 -13.65
CA GLN A 33 6.15 3.86 -13.93
C GLN A 33 5.01 3.35 -13.06
N VAL A 34 4.35 4.27 -12.35
CA VAL A 34 3.25 3.98 -11.44
C VAL A 34 2.03 4.75 -11.89
N SER A 35 0.91 4.04 -12.07
CA SER A 35 -0.38 4.63 -12.46
C SER A 35 -1.46 4.40 -11.39
N GLY A 36 -2.50 5.24 -11.42
CA GLY A 36 -3.63 5.22 -10.50
C GLY A 36 -3.82 6.55 -9.76
N MET A 37 -4.44 6.51 -8.59
CA MET A 37 -4.58 7.67 -7.70
C MET A 37 -3.28 7.89 -6.91
N VAL A 38 -2.23 8.36 -7.60
CA VAL A 38 -0.89 8.58 -7.03
C VAL A 38 -0.45 10.04 -7.07
N GLN A 39 -1.06 10.88 -7.90
CA GLN A 39 -0.77 12.32 -7.89
C GLN A 39 -1.63 13.08 -6.88
N ARG A 40 -1.12 14.22 -6.39
CA ARG A 40 -1.83 15.17 -5.50
C ARG A 40 -2.25 14.63 -4.13
N VAL A 41 -1.96 13.36 -3.85
CA VAL A 41 -2.31 12.63 -2.60
C VAL A 41 -1.11 12.43 -1.67
N GLY A 42 0.01 13.11 -1.94
CA GLY A 42 1.23 13.03 -1.13
C GLY A 42 2.08 11.77 -1.36
N TYR A 43 1.74 10.94 -2.35
CA TYR A 43 2.49 9.73 -2.70
C TYR A 43 4.00 9.95 -2.86
N PRO A 44 4.51 11.02 -3.55
CA PRO A 44 5.96 11.20 -3.69
C PRO A 44 6.72 11.35 -2.37
N HIS A 45 6.07 11.94 -1.35
CA HIS A 45 6.66 12.07 -0.01
C HIS A 45 6.73 10.72 0.71
N ILE A 46 5.70 9.89 0.54
CA ILE A 46 5.66 8.55 1.12
C ILE A 46 6.74 7.68 0.46
N VAL A 47 6.82 7.70 -0.87
CA VAL A 47 7.86 7.01 -1.63
C VAL A 47 9.26 7.45 -1.20
N GLN A 48 9.50 8.76 -1.02
CA GLN A 48 10.79 9.26 -0.54
C GLN A 48 11.15 8.69 0.85
N ASN A 49 10.18 8.59 1.76
CA ASN A 49 10.41 8.01 3.09
C ASN A 49 10.70 6.50 3.02
N ILE A 50 9.99 5.78 2.14
CA ILE A 50 10.21 4.35 1.88
C ILE A 50 11.61 4.16 1.26
N ALA A 51 12.01 4.99 0.30
CA ALA A 51 13.32 4.92 -0.33
C ALA A 51 14.45 5.06 0.72
N ARG A 52 14.31 6.01 1.64
CA ARG A 52 15.25 6.19 2.77
C ARG A 52 15.32 4.95 3.67
N LYS A 53 14.20 4.29 3.94
CA LYS A 53 14.14 3.07 4.78
C LYS A 53 14.92 1.91 4.15
N TYR A 54 14.93 1.82 2.82
CA TYR A 54 15.59 0.76 2.05
C TYR A 54 16.93 1.20 1.43
N ASN A 55 17.51 2.34 1.86
CA ASN A 55 18.77 2.87 1.31
C ASN A 55 18.77 3.07 -0.22
N ILE A 56 17.60 3.35 -0.80
CA ILE A 56 17.43 3.59 -2.24
C ILE A 56 17.75 5.06 -2.55
N THR A 57 18.56 5.28 -3.58
CA THR A 57 18.80 6.61 -4.16
C THR A 57 18.07 6.74 -5.50
N GLY A 58 17.88 7.97 -5.99
CA GLY A 58 17.15 8.18 -7.24
C GLY A 58 16.29 9.43 -7.23
N CYS A 59 15.23 9.43 -8.04
CA CYS A 59 14.27 10.52 -8.09
C CYS A 59 12.86 10.03 -8.38
N ILE A 60 11.89 10.83 -7.98
CA ILE A 60 10.49 10.69 -8.32
C ILE A 60 9.99 11.99 -8.94
N GLU A 61 9.24 11.88 -10.03
CA GLU A 61 8.59 13.00 -10.71
C GLU A 61 7.17 12.64 -11.12
N ASN A 62 6.31 13.66 -11.18
CA ASN A 62 4.98 13.53 -11.72
C ASN A 62 5.06 13.67 -13.24
N LEU A 63 4.44 12.75 -13.98
CA LEU A 63 4.29 12.84 -15.42
C LEU A 63 2.96 13.52 -15.79
N GLU A 64 2.88 14.03 -17.02
CA GLU A 64 1.60 14.42 -17.60
C GLU A 64 0.67 13.19 -17.70
N GLY A 65 -0.61 13.34 -17.37
CA GLY A 65 -1.58 12.24 -17.44
C GLY A 65 -1.83 11.46 -16.14
N TYR A 66 -1.42 12.01 -14.99
CA TYR A 66 -1.62 11.45 -13.63
C TYR A 66 -0.69 10.31 -13.20
N ASP A 67 0.25 9.91 -14.05
CA ASP A 67 1.26 8.90 -13.73
C ASP A 67 2.44 9.49 -12.94
N VAL A 68 3.19 8.61 -12.29
CA VAL A 68 4.41 8.96 -11.56
C VAL A 68 5.56 8.13 -12.09
N HIS A 69 6.68 8.79 -12.37
CA HIS A 69 7.92 8.16 -12.77
C HIS A 69 8.90 8.13 -11.61
N ILE A 70 9.55 6.99 -11.39
CA ILE A 70 10.53 6.79 -10.34
C ILE A 70 11.77 6.15 -10.95
N ILE A 71 12.91 6.78 -10.75
CA ILE A 71 14.22 6.15 -10.90
C ILE A 71 14.68 5.72 -9.51
N ALA A 72 15.03 4.45 -9.36
CA ALA A 72 15.50 3.88 -8.09
C ALA A 72 16.79 3.09 -8.30
N GLU A 73 17.82 3.40 -7.51
CA GLU A 73 19.10 2.72 -7.50
C GLU A 73 19.39 2.13 -6.13
N GLY A 74 19.92 0.91 -6.10
CA GLY A 74 20.23 0.20 -4.86
C GLY A 74 20.58 -1.26 -5.09
N SER A 75 20.67 -2.03 -4.00
CA SER A 75 20.82 -3.48 -4.09
C SER A 75 19.54 -4.12 -4.62
N LEU A 76 19.64 -5.24 -5.34
CA LEU A 76 18.46 -5.95 -5.84
C LEU A 76 17.49 -6.32 -4.71
N SER A 77 18.00 -6.76 -3.56
CA SER A 77 17.15 -7.08 -2.41
C SER A 77 16.39 -5.86 -1.89
N ASP A 78 17.03 -4.70 -1.81
CA ASP A 78 16.39 -3.48 -1.32
C ASP A 78 15.39 -2.93 -2.33
N LEU A 79 15.71 -3.01 -3.62
CA LEU A 79 14.83 -2.59 -4.71
C LEU A 79 13.54 -3.42 -4.76
N ASP A 80 13.65 -4.73 -4.58
CA ASP A 80 12.48 -5.62 -4.57
C ASP A 80 11.55 -5.32 -3.38
N GLU A 81 12.11 -5.05 -2.20
CA GLU A 81 11.32 -4.64 -1.03
C GLU A 81 10.74 -3.22 -1.19
N PHE A 82 11.49 -2.31 -1.81
CA PHE A 82 11.02 -0.98 -2.15
C PHE A 82 9.79 -1.04 -3.07
N ILE A 83 9.83 -1.83 -4.15
CA ILE A 83 8.71 -2.01 -5.09
C ILE A 83 7.45 -2.51 -4.38
N LYS A 84 7.59 -3.49 -3.47
CA LYS A 84 6.46 -4.00 -2.68
C LYS A 84 5.87 -2.91 -1.78
N ALA A 85 6.73 -2.13 -1.13
CA ALA A 85 6.32 -1.10 -0.20
C ALA A 85 5.60 0.09 -0.86
N ILE A 86 5.96 0.44 -2.10
CA ILE A 86 5.30 1.53 -2.83
C ILE A 86 3.94 1.15 -3.44
N ARG A 87 3.57 -0.14 -3.46
CA ARG A 87 2.25 -0.60 -3.93
C ARG A 87 1.17 -0.36 -2.88
N ILE A 88 0.81 0.91 -2.69
CA ILE A 88 -0.13 1.38 -1.67
C ILE A 88 -1.58 1.29 -2.19
N VAL A 89 -2.45 0.67 -1.40
CA VAL A 89 -3.88 0.53 -1.69
C VAL A 89 -4.67 1.00 -0.47
N GLU A 90 -4.64 2.31 -0.22
CA GLU A 90 -5.30 2.95 0.92
C GLU A 90 -5.69 4.39 0.57
N TYR A 91 -6.99 4.70 0.60
CA TYR A 91 -7.49 6.04 0.30
C TYR A 91 -6.79 7.11 1.17
N PRO A 92 -6.30 8.22 0.58
CA PRO A 92 -6.57 8.71 -0.78
C PRO A 92 -5.68 8.12 -1.89
N ILE A 93 -4.77 7.21 -1.58
CA ILE A 93 -3.79 6.64 -2.52
C ILE A 93 -4.28 5.29 -3.05
N HIS A 94 -4.20 5.09 -4.36
CA HIS A 94 -4.50 3.80 -4.96
C HIS A 94 -3.59 3.55 -6.16
N VAL A 95 -2.60 2.67 -5.97
CA VAL A 95 -1.73 2.22 -7.06
C VAL A 95 -2.45 1.12 -7.83
N GLU A 96 -2.74 1.38 -9.10
CA GLU A 96 -3.39 0.42 -10.01
C GLU A 96 -2.36 -0.48 -10.67
N GLU A 97 -1.34 0.12 -11.29
CA GLU A 97 -0.31 -0.59 -12.01
C GLU A 97 1.09 -0.06 -11.69
N ILE A 98 2.07 -0.97 -11.74
CA ILE A 98 3.49 -0.64 -11.65
C ILE A 98 4.19 -1.38 -12.78
N SER A 99 4.81 -0.62 -13.68
CA SER A 99 5.68 -1.12 -14.75
C SER A 99 7.14 -0.86 -14.39
N ILE A 100 8.01 -1.85 -14.58
CA ILE A 100 9.41 -1.80 -14.14
C ILE A 100 10.31 -2.21 -15.31
N VAL A 101 11.32 -1.38 -15.57
CA VAL A 101 12.40 -1.68 -16.51
C VAL A 101 13.71 -1.71 -15.73
N LYS A 102 14.43 -2.83 -15.83
CA LYS A 102 15.75 -2.98 -15.22
C LYS A 102 16.83 -2.38 -16.11
N GLU A 103 17.67 -1.57 -15.52
CA GLU A 103 18.77 -0.84 -16.15
C GLU A 103 20.09 -1.09 -15.39
N GLU A 104 21.20 -0.72 -16.02
CA GLU A 104 22.51 -0.72 -15.37
C GLU A 104 22.58 0.38 -14.31
N TYR A 105 23.22 0.06 -13.18
CA TYR A 105 23.46 1.02 -12.11
C TYR A 105 24.36 2.16 -12.60
N SER A 106 23.90 3.42 -12.52
CA SER A 106 24.71 4.59 -12.91
C SER A 106 25.38 5.25 -11.70
N GLY A 107 24.76 5.17 -10.52
CA GLY A 107 25.31 5.74 -9.28
C GLY A 107 25.33 7.27 -9.27
N GLU A 108 24.46 7.89 -10.06
CA GLU A 108 24.39 9.35 -10.24
C GLU A 108 23.69 10.05 -9.06
N PHE A 109 22.99 9.28 -8.21
CA PHE A 109 22.17 9.83 -7.14
C PHE A 109 22.81 9.59 -5.77
N SER A 110 23.07 10.68 -5.04
CA SER A 110 23.53 10.63 -3.65
C SER A 110 22.39 10.56 -2.62
N TYR A 111 21.17 10.93 -3.02
CA TYR A 111 19.96 10.86 -2.20
C TYR A 111 18.72 10.77 -3.08
N PHE A 112 17.60 10.35 -2.50
CA PHE A 112 16.31 10.27 -3.19
C PHE A 112 15.63 11.64 -3.28
N LYS A 113 15.43 12.15 -4.49
CA LYS A 113 14.87 13.49 -4.76
C LYS A 113 13.40 13.43 -5.17
N VAL A 114 12.62 14.42 -4.74
CA VAL A 114 11.25 14.65 -5.24
C VAL A 114 11.31 15.85 -6.18
N ILE A 115 11.07 15.63 -7.46
CA ILE A 115 11.01 16.66 -8.49
C ILE A 115 9.57 17.17 -8.54
N ARG A 116 9.40 18.49 -8.42
CA ARG A 116 8.08 19.16 -8.39
C ARG A 116 7.97 20.15 -9.53
N GLY A 117 6.73 20.36 -9.99
CA GLY A 117 6.36 21.40 -10.95
C GLY A 117 6.23 22.77 -10.30
N SER A 118 5.39 23.63 -10.87
CA SER A 118 5.13 24.96 -10.31
C SER A 118 4.53 24.86 -8.90
N PRO A 119 5.02 25.61 -7.91
CA PRO A 119 4.49 25.56 -6.55
C PRO A 119 3.00 25.94 -6.45
N GLU A 120 2.54 26.86 -7.29
CA GLU A 120 1.17 27.39 -7.27
C GLU A 120 0.14 26.35 -7.72
N GLU A 121 0.38 25.64 -8.83
CA GLU A 121 -0.54 24.62 -9.34
C GLU A 121 -0.58 23.40 -8.40
N GLU A 122 0.59 22.94 -7.92
CA GLU A 122 0.65 21.82 -6.96
C GLU A 122 -0.11 22.14 -5.66
N LEU A 123 -0.05 23.39 -5.20
CA LEU A 123 -0.75 23.83 -4.00
C LEU A 123 -2.26 23.84 -4.18
N ALA A 124 -2.77 24.37 -5.30
CA ALA A 124 -4.20 24.40 -5.60
C ALA A 124 -4.77 22.97 -5.65
N GLU A 125 -4.07 22.07 -6.32
CA GLU A 125 -4.47 20.67 -6.46
C GLU A 125 -4.49 19.90 -5.13
N ARG A 126 -3.55 20.21 -4.24
CA ARG A 126 -3.53 19.68 -2.86
C ARG A 126 -4.73 20.18 -2.05
N PHE A 127 -5.14 21.43 -2.24
CA PHE A 127 -6.34 21.97 -1.57
C PHE A 127 -7.61 21.27 -2.05
N ASP A 128 -7.78 21.04 -3.36
CA ASP A 128 -8.92 20.29 -3.89
C ASP A 128 -9.00 18.88 -3.30
N THR A 129 -7.85 18.21 -3.20
CA THR A 129 -7.74 16.87 -2.60
C THR A 129 -8.11 16.91 -1.11
N ALA A 130 -7.63 17.91 -0.37
CA ALA A 130 -7.98 18.09 1.04
C ALA A 130 -9.48 18.33 1.22
N ILE A 131 -10.09 19.16 0.38
CA ILE A 131 -11.55 19.39 0.39
C ILE A 131 -12.30 18.08 0.17
N ALA A 132 -11.91 17.27 -0.82
CA ALA A 132 -12.55 15.98 -1.07
C ALA A 132 -12.44 15.01 0.13
N ILE A 133 -11.27 14.97 0.77
CA ILE A 133 -11.06 14.15 1.99
C ILE A 133 -11.93 14.66 3.13
N PHE A 134 -11.99 15.98 3.36
CA PHE A 134 -12.79 16.58 4.42
C PHE A 134 -14.29 16.34 4.20
N SER A 135 -14.79 16.54 2.99
CA SER A 135 -16.20 16.23 2.66
C SER A 135 -16.53 14.75 2.85
N ARG A 136 -15.58 13.84 2.62
CA ARG A 136 -15.77 12.41 2.91
C ARG A 136 -15.79 12.13 4.41
N MET A 137 -14.96 12.82 5.18
CA MET A 137 -14.92 12.70 6.64
C MET A 137 -16.22 13.22 7.27
N GLU A 138 -16.70 14.38 6.87
CA GLU A 138 -17.97 14.97 7.30
C GLU A 138 -19.13 13.99 7.10
N LYS A 139 -19.28 13.45 5.89
CA LYS A 139 -20.31 12.41 5.60
C LYS A 139 -20.18 11.16 6.46
N LYS A 140 -18.95 10.71 6.74
CA LYS A 140 -18.73 9.55 7.62
C LYS A 140 -19.10 9.87 9.08
N GLN A 141 -18.89 11.10 9.52
CA GLN A 141 -19.29 11.56 10.86
C GLN A 141 -20.81 11.63 10.98
N ASP A 142 -21.53 12.15 9.98
CA ASP A 142 -23.00 12.17 9.97
C ASP A 142 -23.59 10.76 10.10
N ILE A 143 -23.07 9.81 9.31
CA ILE A 143 -23.49 8.40 9.38
C ILE A 143 -23.18 7.80 10.76
N ALA A 144 -22.05 8.16 11.36
CA ALA A 144 -21.69 7.69 12.70
C ALA A 144 -22.64 8.25 13.76
N LEU A 145 -23.00 9.53 13.68
CA LEU A 145 -23.96 10.18 14.57
C LEU A 145 -25.34 9.51 14.47
N GLU A 146 -25.84 9.27 13.25
CA GLU A 146 -27.13 8.59 13.05
C GLU A 146 -27.14 7.17 13.65
N LYS A 147 -26.02 6.45 13.55
CA LYS A 147 -25.86 5.14 14.18
C LYS A 147 -25.81 5.22 15.70
N HIS A 148 -25.16 6.25 16.25
CA HIS A 148 -25.14 6.51 17.68
C HIS A 148 -26.55 6.79 18.21
N ASP A 149 -27.34 7.63 17.54
CA ASP A 149 -28.71 7.93 17.93
C ASP A 149 -29.57 6.66 17.96
N LYS A 150 -29.52 5.84 16.90
CA LYS A 150 -30.21 4.54 16.86
C LYS A 150 -29.76 3.61 17.99
N SER A 151 -28.47 3.58 18.31
CA SER A 151 -27.94 2.78 19.41
C SER A 151 -28.45 3.26 20.77
N ILE A 152 -28.55 4.58 20.98
CA ILE A 152 -29.08 5.17 22.21
C ILE A 152 -30.56 4.81 22.35
N THR A 153 -31.37 4.97 21.30
CA THR A 153 -32.79 4.61 21.34
C THR A 153 -33.01 3.13 21.68
N LEU A 154 -32.26 2.22 21.05
CA LEU A 154 -32.36 0.78 21.37
C LEU A 154 -31.92 0.46 22.81
N GLN A 155 -30.95 1.20 23.36
CA GLN A 155 -30.54 1.06 24.76
C GLN A 155 -31.63 1.54 25.72
N GLU A 156 -32.29 2.66 25.42
CA GLU A 156 -33.44 3.16 26.19
C GLU A 156 -34.59 2.14 26.22
N GLU A 157 -34.94 1.57 25.06
CA GLU A 157 -35.95 0.51 24.95
C GLU A 157 -35.58 -0.75 25.74
N THR A 158 -34.32 -1.17 25.66
CA THR A 158 -33.80 -2.33 26.40
C THR A 158 -33.88 -2.10 27.91
N LEU A 159 -33.52 -0.90 28.37
CA LEU A 159 -33.63 -0.53 29.79
C LEU A 159 -35.09 -0.51 30.26
N ALA A 160 -36.01 -0.01 29.43
CA ALA A 160 -37.44 -0.02 29.74
C ALA A 160 -37.98 -1.45 29.91
N LEU A 161 -37.64 -2.35 28.98
CA LEU A 161 -38.01 -3.77 29.06
C LEU A 161 -37.40 -4.46 30.29
N GLN A 162 -36.13 -4.18 30.62
CA GLN A 162 -35.49 -4.71 31.83
C GLN A 162 -36.21 -4.26 33.11
N CYS A 163 -36.64 -2.99 33.16
CA CYS A 163 -37.44 -2.48 34.27
C CYS A 163 -38.79 -3.20 34.38
N GLN A 164 -39.49 -3.39 33.25
CA GLN A 164 -40.78 -4.09 33.22
C GLN A 164 -40.67 -5.55 33.71
N VAL A 165 -39.72 -6.31 33.17
CA VAL A 165 -39.48 -7.71 33.58
C VAL A 165 -39.14 -7.79 35.08
N ARG A 166 -38.36 -6.83 35.59
CA ARG A 166 -38.03 -6.76 37.03
C ARG A 166 -39.29 -6.53 37.88
N THR A 167 -40.19 -5.64 37.46
CA THR A 167 -41.44 -5.38 38.20
C THR A 167 -42.38 -6.57 38.20
N GLU A 168 -42.55 -7.25 37.05
CA GLU A 168 -43.41 -8.44 36.94
C GLU A 168 -42.88 -9.60 37.78
N SER A 169 -41.56 -9.80 37.79
CA SER A 169 -40.89 -10.79 38.66
C SER A 169 -41.10 -10.49 40.15
N PHE A 170 -41.11 -9.21 40.53
CA PHE A 170 -41.33 -8.79 41.91
C PHE A 170 -42.79 -9.00 42.35
N VAL A 171 -43.77 -8.73 41.48
CA VAL A 171 -45.19 -8.99 41.76
C VAL A 171 -45.47 -10.48 41.92
N ASN A 172 -44.92 -11.32 41.04
CA ASN A 172 -45.07 -12.79 41.12
C ASN A 172 -44.42 -13.41 42.36
N TYR A 173 -43.54 -12.70 43.08
CA TYR A 173 -42.92 -13.19 44.31
C TYR A 173 -43.72 -12.84 45.57
N ILE A 174 -44.66 -11.89 45.50
CA ILE A 174 -45.39 -11.34 46.66
C ILE A 174 -46.85 -11.84 46.72
N VAL A 175 -47.37 -12.40 45.62
CA VAL A 175 -48.69 -13.06 45.53
C VAL A 175 -48.53 -14.56 45.66
#